data_AF-A0A6H9KRV9-F1
#
_entry.id   AF-A0A6H9KRV9-F1
#
_cell.length_a   1.000
_cell.length_b   1.000
_cell.length_c   1.000
_cell.angle_alpha   90.00
_cell.angle_beta   90.00
_cell.angle_gamma   90.00
#
_symmetry.space_group_name_H-M   'P 1'
#
loop_
_entity.id
_entity.type
_entity.pdbx_description
1 polymer ?
#
loop_
_entity_poly.entity_id
_entity_poly.type
_entity_poly.pdbx_seq_one_letter_code
_entity_poly.pdbx_strand_id
1 'polypeptide(L)' 'MVVQGFGNVGYHAAKFLQDGGAIVTGIAEYAGAIYNTRGLDI' A
#
# COMPACT_ATOMS: atom_id res chain seq x y z
N MET A 1 -0.87 7.19 -2.55
CA MET A 1 -1.06 6.02 -3.43
C MET A 1 -1.94 5.01 -2.70
N VAL A 2 -2.81 4.29 -3.42
CA VAL A 2 -3.63 3.23 -2.82
C VAL A 2 -3.37 1.92 -3.56
N VAL A 3 -3.19 0.82 -2.82
CA VAL A 3 -2.92 -0.51 -3.38
C VAL A 3 -4.13 -1.39 -3.12
N GLN A 4 -4.66 -2.02 -4.18
CA GLN A 4 -5.76 -2.96 -4.10
C GLN A 4 -5.25 -4.38 -4.38
N GLY A 5 -5.41 -5.28 -3.43
CA GLY A 5 -4.82 -6.62 -3.44
C GLY A 5 -3.38 -6.64 -2.92
N PHE A 6 -3.21 -6.76 -1.60
CA PHE A 6 -1.97 -6.84 -0.84
C PHE A 6 -1.49 -8.28 -0.59
N GLY A 7 -1.50 -9.09 -1.64
CA GLY A 7 -0.72 -10.35 -1.70
C GLY A 7 0.75 -10.08 -2.03
N ASN A 8 1.50 -11.12 -2.44
CA ASN A 8 2.92 -10.99 -2.81
C ASN A 8 3.19 -9.84 -3.80
N VAL A 9 2.40 -9.75 -4.89
CA VAL A 9 2.60 -8.71 -5.90
C VAL A 9 2.30 -7.31 -5.34
N GLY A 10 1.18 -7.16 -4.62
CA GLY A 10 0.80 -5.88 -4.03
C GLY A 10 1.81 -5.38 -3.00
N TYR A 11 2.30 -6.26 -2.14
CA TYR A 11 3.35 -5.95 -1.16
C TYR A 11 4.64 -5.48 -1.85
N HIS A 12 5.17 -6.27 -2.81
CA HIS A 12 6.41 -5.91 -3.48
C HIS A 12 6.28 -4.64 -4.33
N ALA A 13 5.15 -4.43 -4.99
CA ALA A 13 4.90 -3.20 -5.75
C ALA A 13 4.81 -1.98 -4.82
N ALA A 14 4.07 -2.10 -3.71
CA ALA A 14 3.95 -1.06 -2.71
C ALA A 14 5.30 -0.69 -2.10
N LYS A 15 6.11 -1.71 -1.75
CA LYS A 15 7.45 -1.53 -1.19
C LYS A 15 8.38 -0.84 -2.17
N PHE A 16 8.44 -1.34 -3.41
CA PHE A 16 9.29 -0.75 -4.45
C PHE A 16 8.97 0.73 -4.70
N LEU A 17 7.67 1.06 -4.74
CA LEU A 17 7.25 2.46 -4.91
C LEU A 17 7.55 3.30 -3.66
N GLN A 18 7.40 2.75 -2.46
CA GLN A 18 7.73 3.46 -1.23
C GLN A 18 9.23 3.73 -1.10
N ASP A 19 10.08 2.77 -1.48
CA ASP A 19 11.53 2.94 -1.55
C ASP A 19 11.92 4.00 -2.59
N GLY A 20 11.11 4.17 -3.64
CA GLY A 20 11.19 5.27 -4.61
C GLY A 20 10.65 6.62 -4.11
N GLY A 21 10.23 6.73 -2.85
CA GLY A 21 9.73 7.96 -2.23
C GLY A 21 8.22 8.17 -2.35
N ALA A 22 7.47 7.22 -2.89
CA ALA A 22 6.02 7.32 -2.93
C ALA A 22 5.39 7.07 -1.55
N ILE A 23 4.37 7.84 -1.20
CA ILE A 23 3.62 7.63 0.05
C ILE A 23 2.43 6.71 -0.22
N VAL A 24 2.45 5.51 0.35
CA VAL A 24 1.32 4.58 0.34
C VAL A 24 0.35 5.00 1.43
N THR A 25 -0.84 5.48 1.06
CA THR A 25 -1.82 6.05 2.00
C THR A 25 -2.96 5.09 2.31
N GLY A 26 -3.14 4.04 1.52
CA GLY A 26 -4.19 3.06 1.76
C GLY A 26 -3.92 1.70 1.11
N ILE A 27 -4.45 0.65 1.73
CA ILE A 27 -4.44 -0.72 1.23
C ILE A 27 -5.87 -1.25 1.31
N ALA A 28 -6.34 -1.87 0.22
CA ALA A 28 -7.67 -2.48 0.14
C ALA A 28 -7.58 -3.96 -0.22
N GLU A 29 -8.38 -4.76 0.45
CA GLU A 29 -8.57 -6.19 0.28
C GLU A 29 -10.06 -6.53 0.15
N TYR A 30 -10.34 -7.77 -0.24
CA TYR A 30 -11.73 -8.24 -0.30
C TYR A 30 -12.48 -8.05 1.05
N ALA A 31 -11.79 -8.23 2.17
CA ALA A 31 -12.36 -8.13 3.51
C ALA A 31 -12.47 -6.68 4.05
N GLY A 32 -11.92 -5.68 3.35
CA GLY A 32 -11.94 -4.29 3.81
C GLY A 32 -10.67 -3.52 3.43
N ALA A 33 -10.52 -2.31 3.99
CA ALA A 33 -9.40 -1.44 3.67
C ALA A 33 -8.86 -0.73 4.92
N ILE A 34 -7.57 -0.40 4.88
CA ILE A 34 -6.90 0.48 5.84
C ILE A 34 -6.44 1.75 5.14
N TYR A 35 -6.49 2.86 5.87
CA TYR A 35 -6.14 4.18 5.35
C TYR A 35 -5.45 5.01 6.42
N ASN A 36 -4.37 5.70 6.06
CA ASN A 36 -3.66 6.66 6.90
C ASN A 36 -3.20 7.84 6.03
N THR A 37 -3.65 9.04 6.37
CA THR A 37 -3.27 10.29 5.69
C THR A 37 -1.77 10.58 5.78
N ARG A 38 -1.09 10.06 6.81
CA ARG A 38 0.36 10.20 7.00
C ARG A 38 1.18 9.12 6.30
N GLY A 39 0.52 8.18 5.63
CA GLY A 39 1.16 7.03 5.02
C GLY A 39 1.16 5.78 5.91
N LEU A 40 1.22 4.63 5.25
CA LEU A 40 1.39 3.30 5.81
C LEU A 40 2.86 2.91 5.60
N ASP A 41 3.47 2.32 6.62
CA ASP A 41 4.82 1.75 6.53
C ASP A 41 4.69 0.35 5.95
N ILE A 42 5.32 0.12 4.79
CA ILE A 42 5.16 -1.11 4.00
C ILE A 42 6.42 -1.96 4.07
#